data_AF-A0A848EIB1-F1
#
_entry.id   AF-A0A848EIB1-F1
#
_cell.length_a   1.000
_cell.length_b   1.000
_cell.length_c   1.000
_cell.angle_alpha   90.00
_cell.angle_beta   90.00
_cell.angle_gamma   90.00
#
_symmetry.space_group_name_H-M   'P 1'
#
loop_
_entity.id
_entity.type
_entity.pdbx_description
1 polymer ?
#
loop_
_entity_poly.entity_id
_entity_poly.type
_entity_poly.pdbx_seq_one_letter_code
_entity_poly.pdbx_strand_id
1 'polypeptide(L)'
;MTAWMRAACLLGLAATLPGCATAAMNAALRAAHPEPAWDGKVTIASEPAGAACRVLRGDRVVAEVPATPGTVELTRSHAVLEVRCQADGHVETVDVLRPRDDPAVFRMAPNGIIGATATVISLAGALTMRYPGEVTVALPPEAFASDAERERWFAERRDRILAVRATAIALAEDRCRTVTEGSCDPNLMVMRQEQEDDLRRLDALRQRAGLATQMAEAR
;
A
#
# COMPACT_ATOMS: atom_id res chain seq x y z
N MET A 1 -1.76 -65.31 1.68
CA MET A 1 -1.86 -64.16 2.61
C MET A 1 -0.75 -63.11 2.36
N THR A 2 -0.47 -62.72 1.12
CA THR A 2 0.69 -61.85 0.78
C THR A 2 0.34 -60.66 -0.12
N ALA A 3 -0.83 -60.65 -0.76
CA ALA A 3 -1.28 -59.55 -1.62
C ALA A 3 -1.88 -58.37 -0.82
N TRP A 4 -2.57 -58.64 0.29
CA TRP A 4 -3.23 -57.60 1.10
C TRP A 4 -2.23 -56.72 1.89
N MET A 5 -1.09 -57.28 2.31
CA MET A 5 -0.03 -56.50 3.00
C MET A 5 0.70 -55.53 2.06
N ARG A 6 0.81 -55.84 0.76
CA ARG A 6 1.45 -54.94 -0.22
C ARG A 6 0.55 -53.76 -0.60
N ALA A 7 -0.77 -53.98 -0.67
CA ALA A 7 -1.74 -52.91 -0.91
C ALA A 7 -1.82 -51.91 0.26
N ALA A 8 -1.73 -52.39 1.50
CA ALA A 8 -1.74 -51.53 2.70
C ALA A 8 -0.50 -50.62 2.79
N CYS A 9 0.69 -51.08 2.40
CA CYS A 9 1.89 -50.25 2.38
C CYS A 9 1.86 -49.16 1.28
N LEU A 10 1.25 -49.43 0.13
CA LEU A 10 1.14 -48.43 -0.96
C LEU A 10 0.09 -47.35 -0.67
N LEU A 11 -0.99 -47.69 0.04
CA LEU A 11 -2.00 -46.70 0.49
C LEU A 11 -1.49 -45.83 1.66
N GLY A 12 -0.63 -46.37 2.53
CA GLY A 12 -0.03 -45.60 3.63
C GLY A 12 0.95 -44.51 3.17
N LEU A 13 1.64 -44.72 2.04
CA LEU A 13 2.58 -43.74 1.46
C LEU A 13 1.89 -42.58 0.71
N ALA A 14 0.66 -42.78 0.21
CA ALA A 14 -0.09 -41.73 -0.46
C ALA A 14 -0.66 -40.67 0.52
N ALA A 15 -0.82 -41.03 1.81
CA ALA A 15 -1.42 -40.15 2.82
C ALA A 15 -0.44 -39.09 3.39
N THR A 16 0.87 -39.22 3.15
CA THR A 16 1.90 -38.29 3.68
C THR A 16 2.40 -37.26 2.67
N LEU A 17 2.01 -37.38 1.39
CA LEU A 17 2.41 -36.48 0.31
C LEU A 17 1.73 -35.09 0.27
N PRO A 18 0.52 -34.81 0.81
CA PRO A 18 -0.09 -33.49 0.66
C PRO A 18 0.67 -32.38 1.43
N GLY A 19 1.49 -32.74 2.43
CA GLY A 19 2.30 -31.77 3.17
C GLY A 19 3.46 -31.18 2.36
N CYS A 20 4.09 -31.97 1.49
CA CYS A 20 5.28 -31.54 0.74
C CYS A 20 4.95 -30.54 -0.36
N ALA A 21 3.82 -30.69 -1.05
CA ALA A 21 3.38 -29.76 -2.10
C ALA A 21 3.09 -28.36 -1.52
N THR A 22 2.39 -28.30 -0.39
CA THR A 22 2.08 -27.03 0.30
C THR A 22 3.35 -26.33 0.79
N ALA A 23 4.31 -27.07 1.34
CA ALA A 23 5.59 -26.51 1.78
C ALA A 23 6.42 -25.95 0.60
N ALA A 24 6.49 -26.68 -0.51
CA ALA A 24 7.21 -26.26 -1.72
C ALA A 24 6.56 -25.02 -2.36
N MET A 25 5.23 -24.98 -2.47
CA MET A 25 4.50 -23.81 -2.98
C MET A 25 4.69 -22.59 -2.09
N ASN A 26 4.64 -22.76 -0.75
CA ASN A 26 4.91 -21.68 0.19
C ASN A 26 6.35 -21.16 0.11
N ALA A 27 7.33 -22.04 -0.11
CA ALA A 27 8.72 -21.65 -0.31
C ALA A 27 8.92 -20.89 -1.63
N ALA A 28 8.33 -21.36 -2.73
CA ALA A 28 8.36 -20.67 -4.02
C ALA A 28 7.68 -19.28 -3.95
N LEU A 29 6.53 -19.18 -3.27
CA LEU A 29 5.84 -17.90 -3.06
C LEU A 29 6.63 -16.93 -2.17
N ARG A 30 7.34 -17.43 -1.14
CA ARG A 30 8.28 -16.63 -0.34
C ARG A 30 9.44 -16.12 -1.17
N ALA A 31 10.01 -16.97 -2.03
CA ALA A 31 11.11 -16.59 -2.92
C ALA A 31 10.67 -15.54 -3.95
N ALA A 32 9.42 -15.61 -4.43
CA ALA A 32 8.86 -14.63 -5.36
C ALA A 32 8.51 -13.27 -4.71
N HIS A 33 8.32 -13.23 -3.39
CA HIS A 33 7.94 -12.03 -2.64
C HIS A 33 8.79 -11.93 -1.37
N PRO A 34 10.04 -11.44 -1.49
CA PRO A 34 11.05 -11.47 -0.43
C PRO A 34 10.83 -10.44 0.69
N GLU A 35 9.71 -9.72 0.66
CA GLU A 35 9.41 -8.70 1.65
C GLU A 35 9.31 -9.34 3.05
N PRO A 36 9.87 -8.68 4.08
CA PRO A 36 9.82 -9.19 5.43
C PRO A 36 8.37 -9.27 5.93
N ALA A 37 8.16 -10.11 6.96
CA ALA A 37 6.89 -10.12 7.67
C ALA A 37 6.59 -8.71 8.21
N TRP A 38 5.35 -8.26 8.04
CA TRP A 38 4.95 -6.95 8.53
C TRP A 38 4.90 -6.93 10.06
N ASP A 39 5.67 -6.03 10.66
CA ASP A 39 5.86 -5.89 12.11
C ASP A 39 4.95 -4.81 12.74
N GLY A 40 4.07 -4.21 11.94
CA GLY A 40 3.18 -3.14 12.36
C GLY A 40 3.81 -1.76 12.38
N LYS A 41 5.10 -1.61 12.07
CA LYS A 41 5.80 -0.33 12.12
C LYS A 41 5.71 0.39 10.79
N VAL A 42 5.39 1.68 10.85
CA VAL A 42 5.38 2.58 9.70
C VAL A 42 6.20 3.81 10.02
N THR A 43 7.22 4.08 9.21
CA THR A 43 8.00 5.32 9.27
C THR A 43 7.27 6.42 8.53
N ILE A 44 7.03 7.53 9.21
CA ILE A 44 6.44 8.74 8.66
C ILE A 44 7.56 9.77 8.55
N ALA A 45 7.89 10.13 7.32
CA ALA A 45 8.81 11.20 6.98
C ALA A 45 8.06 12.37 6.35
N SER A 46 8.70 13.53 6.28
CA SER A 46 8.20 14.65 5.50
C SER A 46 9.32 15.40 4.81
N GLU A 47 8.94 16.16 3.79
CA GLU A 47 9.81 17.07 3.07
C GLU A 47 9.17 18.47 3.12
N PRO A 48 9.76 19.44 3.85
CA PRO A 48 10.97 19.32 4.66
C PRO A 48 10.78 18.43 5.91
N ALA A 49 11.90 17.96 6.48
CA ALA A 49 11.89 17.23 7.74
C ALA A 49 11.53 18.14 8.93
N GLY A 50 11.11 17.54 10.05
CA GLY A 50 10.70 18.27 11.25
C GLY A 50 9.23 18.70 11.27
N ALA A 51 8.42 18.27 10.30
CA ALA A 51 6.98 18.52 10.34
C ALA A 51 6.32 17.74 11.50
N ALA A 52 5.27 18.31 12.07
CA ALA A 52 4.39 17.59 12.99
C ALA A 52 3.31 16.87 12.16
N CYS A 53 3.16 15.56 12.35
CA CYS A 53 2.21 14.75 11.61
C CYS A 53 1.23 14.01 12.53
N ARG A 54 -0.03 13.90 12.09
CA ARG A 54 -1.07 13.08 12.71
C ARG A 54 -1.55 12.03 11.73
N VAL A 55 -1.71 10.80 12.20
CA VAL A 55 -2.35 9.73 11.43
C VAL A 55 -3.79 9.62 11.89
N LEU A 56 -4.73 9.74 10.96
CA LEU A 56 -6.15 9.74 11.23
C LEU A 56 -6.86 8.57 10.56
N ARG A 57 -7.87 8.05 11.25
CA ARG A 57 -8.89 7.15 10.71
C ARG A 57 -10.22 7.87 10.80
N GLY A 58 -10.64 8.51 9.70
CA GLY A 58 -11.75 9.46 9.74
C GLY A 58 -11.40 10.68 10.60
N ASP A 59 -12.15 10.90 11.65
CA ASP A 59 -11.95 11.98 12.63
C ASP A 59 -11.05 11.57 13.82
N ARG A 60 -10.80 10.26 14.00
CA ARG A 60 -10.01 9.75 15.12
C ARG A 60 -8.52 9.77 14.80
N VAL A 61 -7.74 10.41 15.67
CA VAL A 61 -6.27 10.29 15.68
C VAL A 61 -5.87 8.90 16.18
N VAL A 62 -5.10 8.17 15.40
CA VAL A 62 -4.59 6.82 15.73
C VAL A 62 -3.11 6.83 16.09
N ALA A 63 -2.35 7.81 15.62
CA ALA A 63 -0.96 8.04 16.00
C ALA A 63 -0.55 9.50 15.74
N GLU A 64 0.49 9.95 16.42
CA GLU A 64 1.09 11.27 16.24
C GLU A 64 2.62 11.15 16.14
N VAL A 65 3.21 12.03 15.32
CA VAL A 65 4.66 12.18 15.16
C VAL A 65 4.96 13.66 15.36
N PRO A 66 5.52 14.06 16.54
CA PRO A 66 5.72 15.47 16.86
C PRO A 66 6.77 16.15 15.96
N ALA A 67 7.74 15.40 15.45
CA ALA A 67 8.72 15.86 14.47
C ALA A 67 9.13 14.68 13.59
N THR A 68 9.05 14.85 12.28
CA THR A 68 9.49 13.84 11.30
C THR A 68 11.01 13.85 11.09
N PRO A 69 11.62 12.69 10.77
CA PRO A 69 10.99 11.37 10.66
C PRO A 69 10.65 10.76 12.02
N GLY A 70 9.57 9.98 12.08
CA GLY A 70 9.18 9.21 13.27
C GLY A 70 8.46 7.92 12.90
N THR A 71 8.52 6.92 13.77
CA THR A 71 7.89 5.60 13.55
C THR A 71 6.67 5.43 14.43
N VAL A 72 5.59 4.95 13.85
CA VAL A 72 4.33 4.65 14.56
C VAL A 72 3.99 3.17 14.43
N GLU A 73 3.28 2.63 15.41
CA GLU A 73 2.69 1.29 15.33
C GLU A 73 1.25 1.38 14.83
N LEU A 74 0.97 0.69 13.72
CA LEU A 74 -0.36 0.58 13.13
C LEU A 74 -0.82 -0.87 13.16
N THR A 75 -2.12 -1.07 13.31
CA THR A 75 -2.75 -2.38 13.19
C THR A 75 -3.20 -2.63 11.76
N ARG A 76 -3.19 -3.89 11.33
CA ARG A 76 -3.73 -4.28 10.03
C ARG A 76 -5.18 -3.82 9.90
N SER A 77 -5.57 -3.35 8.71
CA SER A 77 -6.93 -2.85 8.45
C SER A 77 -7.20 -2.73 6.95
N HIS A 78 -8.48 -2.78 6.57
CA HIS A 78 -8.96 -2.32 5.25
C HIS A 78 -9.17 -0.81 5.19
N ALA A 79 -9.13 -0.13 6.34
CA ALA A 79 -9.37 1.30 6.40
C ALA A 79 -8.22 2.07 5.75
N VAL A 80 -8.58 3.05 4.93
CA VAL A 80 -7.64 4.08 4.47
C VAL A 80 -7.37 5.03 5.64
N LEU A 81 -6.10 5.39 5.84
CA LEU A 81 -5.70 6.40 6.82
C LEU A 81 -5.26 7.67 6.10
N GLU A 82 -5.38 8.79 6.82
CA GLU A 82 -4.85 10.08 6.38
C GLU A 82 -3.64 10.44 7.22
N VAL A 83 -2.55 10.87 6.59
CA VAL A 83 -1.39 11.43 7.28
C VAL A 83 -1.39 12.93 7.03
N ARG A 84 -1.77 13.70 8.04
CA ARG A 84 -1.80 15.17 7.98
C ARG A 84 -0.55 15.72 8.60
N CYS A 85 0.24 16.44 7.81
CA CYS A 85 1.49 17.05 8.26
C CYS A 85 1.45 18.56 8.12
N GLN A 86 2.03 19.24 9.11
CA GLN A 86 2.16 20.68 9.17
C GLN A 86 3.61 21.06 9.51
N ALA A 87 4.14 22.08 8.82
CA ALA A 87 5.42 22.70 9.12
C ALA A 87 5.32 24.21 8.87
N ASP A 88 6.13 24.99 9.58
CA ASP A 88 6.14 26.45 9.41
C ASP A 88 6.56 26.85 7.99
N GLY A 89 5.84 27.82 7.41
CA GLY A 89 6.08 28.31 6.05
C GLY A 89 5.68 27.32 4.94
N HIS A 90 4.96 26.24 5.28
CA HIS A 90 4.51 25.22 4.33
C HIS A 90 3.01 24.98 4.45
N VAL A 91 2.37 24.68 3.32
CA VAL A 91 0.93 24.37 3.28
C VAL A 91 0.68 23.03 3.95
N GLU A 92 -0.28 22.99 4.88
CA GLU A 92 -0.73 21.73 5.48
C GLU A 92 -1.14 20.73 4.39
N THR A 93 -0.51 19.56 4.45
CA THR A 93 -0.64 18.53 3.43
C THR A 93 -1.17 17.25 4.04
N VAL A 94 -2.12 16.63 3.34
CA VAL A 94 -2.74 15.36 3.72
C VAL A 94 -2.33 14.31 2.71
N ASP A 95 -1.58 13.30 3.12
CA ASP A 95 -1.31 12.13 2.30
C ASP A 95 -2.22 10.95 2.66
N VAL A 96 -2.45 10.05 1.71
CA VAL A 96 -3.36 8.91 1.86
C VAL A 96 -2.58 7.62 2.02
N LEU A 97 -2.65 7.07 3.23
CA LEU A 97 -2.04 5.79 3.55
C LEU A 97 -3.05 4.66 3.29
N ARG A 98 -2.97 4.09 2.09
CA ARG A 98 -3.84 2.98 1.67
C ARG A 98 -3.23 1.64 2.10
N PRO A 99 -4.00 0.75 2.73
CA PRO A 99 -3.54 -0.60 3.01
C PRO A 99 -3.40 -1.37 1.69
N ARG A 100 -2.45 -2.31 1.64
CA ARG A 100 -2.20 -3.20 0.51
C ARG A 100 -2.22 -4.64 0.98
N ASP A 101 -2.47 -5.57 0.06
CA ASP A 101 -2.33 -6.98 0.36
C ASP A 101 -0.92 -7.28 0.88
N ASP A 102 -0.84 -7.98 2.01
CA ASP A 102 0.36 -8.54 2.59
C ASP A 102 0.63 -9.87 1.87
N PRO A 103 1.58 -9.91 0.92
CA PRO A 103 1.84 -11.13 0.17
C PRO A 103 2.35 -12.25 1.07
N ALA A 104 2.76 -11.96 2.32
CA ALA A 104 3.14 -12.97 3.30
C ALA A 104 1.93 -13.76 3.84
N VAL A 105 0.74 -13.16 3.87
CA VAL A 105 -0.46 -13.74 4.51
C VAL A 105 -1.34 -14.49 3.51
N PHE A 106 -1.43 -14.03 2.26
CA PHE A 106 -2.24 -14.67 1.20
C PHE A 106 -1.71 -16.03 0.70
N ARG A 107 -0.76 -16.65 1.41
CA ARG A 107 -0.01 -17.84 0.98
C ARG A 107 -0.66 -19.17 1.35
N MET A 108 -1.79 -19.18 2.06
CA MET A 108 -2.53 -20.42 2.28
C MET A 108 -3.43 -20.69 1.08
N ALA A 109 -2.99 -21.56 0.18
CA ALA A 109 -3.83 -22.08 -0.89
C ALA A 109 -5.18 -22.55 -0.30
N PRO A 110 -6.33 -22.16 -0.87
CA PRO A 110 -7.66 -22.57 -0.41
C PRO A 110 -7.94 -24.02 -0.80
N ASN A 111 -7.00 -24.93 -0.55
CA ASN A 111 -7.13 -26.33 -0.87
C ASN A 111 -7.90 -26.99 0.28
N GLY A 112 -9.23 -27.05 0.14
CA GLY A 112 -10.15 -27.68 1.08
C GLY A 112 -10.93 -26.72 1.97
N ILE A 113 -11.93 -27.25 2.69
CA ILE A 113 -12.89 -26.49 3.50
C ILE A 113 -12.19 -25.63 4.57
N ILE A 114 -11.09 -26.14 5.15
CA ILE A 114 -10.29 -25.43 6.17
C ILE A 114 -9.56 -24.22 5.56
N GLY A 115 -9.06 -24.34 4.34
CA GLY A 115 -8.43 -23.22 3.62
C GLY A 115 -9.45 -22.13 3.33
N ALA A 116 -10.64 -22.51 2.85
CA ALA A 116 -11.72 -21.56 2.55
C ALA A 116 -12.19 -20.78 3.79
N THR A 117 -12.38 -21.44 4.94
CA THR A 117 -12.79 -20.75 6.19
C THR A 117 -11.69 -19.84 6.73
N ALA A 118 -10.43 -20.27 6.68
CA ALA A 118 -9.29 -19.44 7.09
C ALA A 118 -9.13 -18.19 6.20
N THR A 119 -9.37 -18.31 4.89
CA THR A 119 -9.38 -17.17 3.96
C THR A 119 -10.48 -16.18 4.33
N VAL A 120 -11.72 -16.64 4.57
CA VAL A 120 -12.84 -15.77 4.92
C VAL A 120 -12.58 -15.01 6.22
N ILE A 121 -12.08 -15.69 7.26
CA ILE A 121 -11.76 -15.04 8.54
C ILE A 121 -10.61 -14.03 8.37
N SER A 122 -9.58 -14.37 7.59
CA SER A 122 -8.43 -13.49 7.36
C SER A 122 -8.82 -12.24 6.58
N LEU A 123 -9.70 -12.38 5.58
CA LEU A 123 -10.27 -11.26 4.84
C LEU A 123 -11.16 -10.39 5.74
N ALA A 124 -12.06 -10.99 6.52
CA ALA A 124 -12.94 -10.24 7.42
C ALA A 124 -12.15 -9.48 8.51
N GLY A 125 -11.08 -10.08 9.03
CA GLY A 125 -10.20 -9.47 10.04
C GLY A 125 -9.12 -8.54 9.48
N ALA A 126 -9.09 -8.30 8.16
CA ALA A 126 -8.03 -7.56 7.47
C ALA A 126 -6.62 -8.09 7.74
N LEU A 127 -6.47 -9.35 8.15
CA LEU A 127 -5.17 -9.95 8.46
C LEU A 127 -4.29 -10.05 7.21
N THR A 128 -4.92 -10.03 6.03
CA THR A 128 -4.24 -9.99 4.73
C THR A 128 -3.79 -8.60 4.31
N MET A 129 -4.10 -7.55 5.07
CA MET A 129 -3.79 -6.17 4.69
C MET A 129 -2.67 -5.60 5.55
N ARG A 130 -1.80 -4.79 4.97
CA ARG A 130 -0.78 -4.03 5.69
C ARG A 130 -0.61 -2.62 5.11
N TYR A 131 -0.25 -1.67 5.96
CA TYR A 131 0.20 -0.36 5.49
C TYR A 131 1.64 -0.47 4.95
N PRO A 132 2.07 0.43 4.04
CA PRO A 132 3.47 0.47 3.62
C PRO A 132 4.38 0.74 4.84
N GLY A 133 5.60 0.21 4.81
CA GLY A 133 6.56 0.39 5.90
C GLY A 133 7.07 1.83 6.04
N GLU A 134 6.90 2.65 5.01
CA GLU A 134 7.30 4.06 5.01
C GLU A 134 6.33 4.90 4.17
N VAL A 135 6.11 6.14 4.60
CA VAL A 135 5.41 7.18 3.86
C VAL A 135 6.16 8.51 4.03
N THR A 136 6.33 9.26 2.94
CA THR A 136 6.93 10.60 2.96
C THR A 136 5.92 11.62 2.48
N VAL A 137 5.53 12.55 3.35
CA VAL A 137 4.60 13.63 3.01
C VAL A 137 5.39 14.84 2.50
N ALA A 138 5.17 15.24 1.25
CA ALA A 138 5.81 16.43 0.69
C ALA A 138 4.94 17.67 0.90
N LEU A 139 5.38 18.59 1.75
CA LEU A 139 4.68 19.85 2.01
C LEU A 139 5.19 20.91 1.02
N PRO A 140 4.32 21.53 0.20
CA PRO A 140 4.76 22.63 -0.63
C PRO A 140 4.96 23.88 0.25
N PRO A 141 5.96 24.73 -0.05
CA PRO A 141 6.06 26.06 0.53
C PRO A 141 4.75 26.85 0.36
N GLU A 142 4.38 27.64 1.37
CA GLU A 142 3.22 28.55 1.25
C GLU A 142 3.41 29.57 0.12
N ALA A 143 4.66 29.99 -0.07
CA ALA A 143 5.07 30.93 -1.10
C ALA A 143 6.27 30.37 -1.87
N PHE A 144 6.11 30.22 -3.18
CA PHE A 144 7.22 29.97 -4.09
C PHE A 144 7.88 31.27 -4.53
N ALA A 145 9.20 31.25 -4.80
CA ALA A 145 9.91 32.45 -5.26
C ALA A 145 9.56 32.80 -6.72
N SER A 146 9.11 31.82 -7.51
CA SER A 146 8.62 32.03 -8.87
C SER A 146 7.60 30.96 -9.30
N ASP A 147 6.82 31.26 -10.33
CA ASP A 147 5.94 30.27 -10.98
C ASP A 147 6.72 29.06 -11.52
N ALA A 148 7.94 29.28 -12.04
CA ALA A 148 8.78 28.22 -12.57
C ALA A 148 9.24 27.23 -11.49
N GLU A 149 9.55 27.74 -10.28
CA GLU A 149 9.86 26.88 -9.13
C GLU A 149 8.64 26.10 -8.65
N ARG A 150 7.48 26.75 -8.58
CA ARG A 150 6.21 26.08 -8.25
C ARG A 150 5.94 24.95 -9.24
N GLU A 151 5.98 25.23 -10.54
CA GLU A 151 5.71 24.23 -11.58
C GLU A 151 6.65 23.04 -11.47
N ARG A 152 7.95 23.28 -11.33
CA ARG A 152 8.95 22.22 -11.18
C ARG A 152 8.69 21.34 -9.96
N TRP A 153 8.39 21.94 -8.81
CA TRP A 153 8.07 21.20 -7.59
C TRP A 153 6.88 20.25 -7.82
N PHE A 154 5.78 20.75 -8.38
CA PHE A 154 4.58 19.94 -8.64
C PHE A 154 4.80 18.90 -9.75
N ALA A 155 5.57 19.22 -10.80
CA ALA A 155 5.92 18.28 -11.86
C ALA A 155 6.71 17.09 -11.32
N GLU A 156 7.73 17.33 -10.50
CA GLU A 156 8.53 16.28 -9.86
C GLU A 156 7.67 15.33 -8.99
N ARG A 157 6.69 15.88 -8.25
CA ARG A 157 5.78 15.07 -7.42
C ARG A 157 4.80 14.28 -8.26
N ARG A 158 4.25 14.87 -9.33
CA ARG A 158 3.41 14.17 -10.30
C ARG A 158 4.16 13.00 -10.91
N ASP A 159 5.39 13.21 -11.35
CA ASP A 159 6.21 12.17 -11.97
C ASP A 159 6.53 11.04 -10.96
N ARG A 160 6.75 11.38 -9.69
CA ARG A 160 6.91 10.39 -8.60
C ARG A 160 5.64 9.55 -8.39
N ILE A 161 4.45 10.16 -8.36
CA ILE A 161 3.17 9.45 -8.22
C ILE A 161 2.99 8.45 -9.37
N LEU A 162 3.24 8.89 -10.60
CA LEU A 162 3.15 8.05 -11.79
C LEU A 162 4.17 6.89 -11.74
N ALA A 163 5.43 7.19 -11.39
CA ALA A 163 6.49 6.19 -11.34
C ALA A 163 6.23 5.09 -10.30
N VAL A 164 5.75 5.44 -9.11
CA VAL A 164 5.46 4.48 -8.03
C VAL A 164 4.37 3.48 -8.44
N ARG A 165 3.40 3.89 -9.25
CA ARG A 165 2.25 3.05 -9.65
C ARG A 165 2.44 2.34 -10.99
N ALA A 166 3.34 2.83 -11.85
CA ALA A 166 3.53 2.36 -13.23
C ALA A 166 3.68 0.84 -13.33
N THR A 167 4.57 0.23 -12.55
CA THR A 167 4.85 -1.21 -12.62
C THR A 167 3.63 -2.06 -12.24
N ALA A 168 2.91 -1.68 -11.19
CA ALA A 168 1.74 -2.43 -10.71
C ALA A 168 0.58 -2.35 -11.72
N ILE A 169 0.34 -1.15 -12.27
CA ILE A 169 -0.68 -0.92 -13.30
C ILE A 169 -0.33 -1.68 -14.58
N ALA A 170 0.92 -1.59 -15.07
CA ALA A 170 1.34 -2.28 -16.28
C ALA A 170 1.20 -3.80 -16.18
N LEU A 171 1.54 -4.38 -15.02
CA LEU A 171 1.36 -5.81 -14.76
C LEU A 171 -0.13 -6.20 -14.74
N ALA A 172 -0.99 -5.38 -14.15
CA ALA A 172 -2.43 -5.63 -14.14
C ALA A 172 -3.06 -5.50 -15.53
N GLU A 173 -2.60 -4.54 -16.33
CA GLU A 173 -3.00 -4.40 -17.74
C GLU A 173 -2.60 -5.62 -18.58
N ASP A 174 -1.41 -6.15 -18.36
CA ASP A 174 -0.94 -7.35 -19.07
C ASP A 174 -1.80 -8.58 -18.73
N ARG A 175 -2.13 -8.77 -17.46
CA ARG A 175 -3.09 -9.80 -17.03
C ARG A 175 -4.46 -9.59 -17.68
N CYS A 176 -4.96 -8.36 -17.77
CA CYS A 176 -6.23 -8.09 -18.44
C CYS A 176 -6.22 -8.45 -19.92
N ARG A 177 -5.10 -8.24 -20.64
CA ARG A 177 -5.00 -8.58 -22.07
C ARG A 177 -5.04 -10.08 -22.35
N THR A 178 -4.63 -10.91 -21.38
CA THR A 178 -4.54 -12.37 -21.56
C THR A 178 -5.85 -13.11 -21.23
N VAL A 179 -6.84 -12.44 -20.62
CA VAL A 179 -8.16 -13.01 -20.31
C VAL A 179 -9.07 -12.92 -21.54
N THR A 180 -9.50 -14.07 -22.08
CA THR A 180 -10.22 -14.18 -23.37
C THR A 180 -11.74 -14.01 -23.22
N GLU A 181 -12.29 -14.16 -22.01
CA GLU A 181 -13.73 -14.09 -21.72
C GLU A 181 -14.01 -13.11 -20.58
N GLY A 182 -14.44 -11.89 -20.92
CA GLY A 182 -15.07 -10.97 -19.96
C GLY A 182 -14.14 -9.97 -19.25
N SER A 183 -14.78 -8.98 -18.62
CA SER A 183 -14.23 -7.70 -18.14
C SER A 183 -12.88 -7.77 -17.43
N CYS A 184 -12.02 -6.78 -17.72
CA CYS A 184 -10.73 -6.59 -17.05
C CYS A 184 -10.86 -6.56 -15.51
N ASP A 185 -9.78 -6.99 -14.84
CA ASP A 185 -9.59 -7.03 -13.39
C ASP A 185 -10.10 -5.73 -12.72
N PRO A 186 -11.14 -5.80 -11.85
CA PRO A 186 -11.62 -4.66 -11.08
C PRO A 186 -10.51 -3.94 -10.31
N ASN A 187 -9.44 -4.65 -9.93
CA ASN A 187 -8.30 -4.03 -9.26
C ASN A 187 -7.55 -3.05 -10.16
N LEU A 188 -7.49 -3.27 -11.48
CA LEU A 188 -6.89 -2.30 -12.40
C LEU A 188 -7.66 -0.98 -12.35
N MET A 189 -9.00 -1.05 -12.34
CA MET A 189 -9.84 0.14 -12.27
C MET A 189 -9.64 0.89 -10.96
N VAL A 190 -9.55 0.17 -9.83
CA VAL A 190 -9.24 0.77 -8.52
C VAL A 190 -7.87 1.44 -8.53
N MET A 191 -6.82 0.76 -9.03
CA MET A 191 -5.46 1.32 -9.07
C MET A 191 -5.38 2.60 -9.92
N ARG A 192 -6.11 2.65 -11.04
CA ARG A 192 -6.21 3.86 -11.89
C ARG A 192 -6.96 4.97 -11.16
N GLN A 193 -8.10 4.66 -10.54
CA GLN A 193 -8.87 5.63 -9.77
C GLN A 193 -8.03 6.25 -8.64
N GLU A 194 -7.29 5.43 -7.90
CA GLU A 194 -6.41 5.93 -6.84
C GLU A 194 -5.29 6.83 -7.36
N GLN A 195 -4.70 6.50 -8.52
CA GLN A 195 -3.71 7.36 -9.16
C GLN A 195 -4.31 8.72 -9.53
N GLU A 196 -5.52 8.72 -10.11
CA GLU A 196 -6.24 9.95 -10.42
C GLU A 196 -6.59 10.75 -9.17
N ASP A 197 -6.97 10.08 -8.07
CA ASP A 197 -7.23 10.74 -6.78
C ASP A 197 -5.97 11.43 -6.23
N ASP A 198 -4.82 10.76 -6.30
CA ASP A 198 -3.54 11.30 -5.85
C ASP A 198 -3.15 12.53 -6.70
N LEU A 199 -3.37 12.46 -8.02
CA LEU A 199 -3.14 13.59 -8.93
C LEU A 199 -4.09 14.77 -8.66
N ARG A 200 -5.39 14.51 -8.49
CA ARG A 200 -6.37 15.55 -8.15
C ARG A 200 -6.02 16.25 -6.83
N ARG A 201 -5.52 15.49 -5.85
CA ARG A 201 -5.08 16.04 -4.57
C ARG A 201 -3.84 16.93 -4.73
N LEU A 202 -2.88 16.50 -5.55
CA LEU A 202 -1.71 17.29 -5.88
C LEU A 202 -2.10 18.61 -6.58
N ASP A 203 -3.07 18.58 -7.49
CA ASP A 203 -3.60 19.78 -8.15
C ASP A 203 -4.32 20.71 -7.16
N ALA A 204 -5.09 20.16 -6.21
CA ALA A 204 -5.71 20.95 -5.15
C ALA A 204 -4.68 21.59 -4.21
N LEU A 205 -3.56 20.90 -3.93
CA LEU A 205 -2.42 21.48 -3.20
C LEU A 205 -1.78 22.64 -3.98
N ARG A 206 -1.62 22.47 -5.29
CA ARG A 206 -1.07 23.51 -6.19
C ARG A 206 -1.88 24.79 -6.19
N GLN A 207 -3.21 24.70 -6.11
CA GLN A 207 -4.08 25.88 -6.05
C GLN A 207 -3.96 26.65 -4.73
N ARG A 208 -3.59 25.98 -3.63
CA ARG A 208 -3.39 26.60 -2.31
C ARG A 208 -2.01 27.21 -2.13
N ALA A 209 -1.01 26.73 -2.88
CA ALA A 209 0.34 27.25 -2.81
C ALA A 209 0.51 28.51 -3.66
N GLY A 210 0.70 29.65 -2.99
CA GLY A 210 0.78 30.97 -3.59
C GLY A 210 2.16 31.32 -4.13
N LEU A 211 2.24 32.50 -4.74
CA LEU A 211 3.51 33.17 -5.04
C LEU A 211 3.82 34.17 -3.93
N ALA A 212 5.10 34.33 -3.60
CA ALA A 212 5.55 35.30 -2.59
C ALA A 212 5.03 36.72 -2.88
N THR A 213 4.99 37.12 -4.15
CA THR A 213 4.48 38.44 -4.59
C THR A 213 3.01 38.64 -4.25
N GLN A 214 2.17 37.61 -4.42
CA GLN A 214 0.73 37.69 -4.13
C GLN A 214 0.46 37.80 -2.62
N MET A 215 1.30 37.17 -1.80
CA MET A 215 1.18 37.26 -0.33
C MET A 215 1.68 38.59 0.22
N ALA A 216 2.61 39.26 -0.48
CA ALA A 216 3.10 40.58 -0.09
C ALA A 216 2.06 41.68 -0.35
N GLU A 217 1.25 41.56 -1.41
CA GLU A 217 0.18 42.53 -1.73
C GLU A 217 -1.08 42.37 -0.86
N ALA A 218 -1.25 41.20 -0.23
CA ALA A 218 -2.39 40.91 0.63
C ALA A 218 -2.20 41.33 2.11
N ARG A 219 -1.03 41.86 2.48
CA ARG A 219 -0.70 42.33 3.83
C ARG A 219 -0.66 43.86 3.89
#